data_AF-A0A9E4I3P1-F1
#
_entry.id   AF-A0A9E4I3P1-F1
#
_cell.length_a   1.000
_cell.length_b   1.000
_cell.length_c   1.000
_cell.angle_alpha   90.00
_cell.angle_beta   90.00
_cell.angle_gamma   90.00
#
_symmetry.space_group_name_H-M   'P 1'
#
loop_
_entity.id
_entity.type
_entity.pdbx_description
1 polymer ?
#
loop_
_entity_poly.entity_id
_entity_poly.type
_entity_poly.pdbx_seq_one_letter_code
_entity_poly.pdbx_strand_id
1 'polypeptide(L)'
;MTGKDVLIREFLKGKVSRRDFQNGLMGFGLSAVAAAALVDSTVRQAKADEPVTGGRLRAAFTSSGAGDTLDPTLIVGGADIGRAGLLYNRLIDYI
;
A
#
# COMPACT_ATOMS: atom_id res chain seq x y z
N MET A 1 -25.46 -6.89 11.79
CA MET A 1 -24.57 -6.68 10.62
C MET A 1 -25.17 -7.43 9.45
N THR A 2 -25.33 -6.77 8.29
CA THR A 2 -25.86 -7.40 7.08
C THR A 2 -24.76 -8.11 6.29
N GLY A 3 -25.08 -9.09 5.45
CA GLY A 3 -24.09 -9.81 4.63
C GLY A 3 -23.29 -8.90 3.70
N LYS A 4 -23.91 -7.80 3.26
CA LYS A 4 -23.28 -6.72 2.48
C LYS A 4 -22.12 -6.05 3.24
N ASP A 5 -22.31 -5.78 4.54
CA ASP A 5 -21.32 -5.09 5.37
C ASP A 5 -20.06 -5.95 5.57
N VAL A 6 -20.23 -7.27 5.64
CA VAL A 6 -19.13 -8.24 5.73
C VAL A 6 -18.33 -8.25 4.42
N LEU A 7 -19.00 -8.28 3.27
CA LEU A 7 -18.36 -8.23 1.96
C LEU A 7 -17.57 -6.94 1.72
N ILE A 8 -18.13 -5.78 2.10
CA ILE A 8 -17.43 -4.50 2.01
C ILE A 8 -16.15 -4.53 2.85
N ARG A 9 -16.22 -5.04 4.09
CA ARG A 9 -15.06 -5.12 4.98
C ARG A 9 -13.96 -6.04 4.43
N GLU A 10 -14.31 -7.22 3.92
CA GLU A 10 -13.32 -8.15 3.38
C GLU A 10 -12.73 -7.67 2.05
N PHE A 11 -13.49 -6.90 1.26
CA PHE A 11 -12.98 -6.19 0.09
C PHE A 11 -11.97 -5.09 0.46
N LEU A 12 -12.28 -4.25 1.46
CA LEU A 12 -11.35 -3.23 1.97
C LEU A 12 -10.05 -3.84 2.53
N LYS A 13 -10.13 -5.02 3.16
CA LYS A 13 -8.95 -5.75 3.64
C LYS A 13 -8.14 -6.44 2.54
N GLY A 14 -8.51 -6.28 1.26
CA GLY A 14 -7.83 -6.90 0.12
C GLY A 14 -8.00 -8.41 0.02
N LYS A 15 -8.95 -9.01 0.75
CA LYS A 15 -9.18 -10.47 0.77
C LYS A 15 -10.13 -10.97 -0.31
N VAL A 16 -10.81 -10.07 -1.00
CA VAL A 16 -11.80 -10.38 -2.04
C VAL A 16 -11.41 -9.62 -3.31
N SER A 17 -11.36 -10.31 -4.45
CA SER A 17 -11.08 -9.63 -5.72
C SER A 17 -12.26 -8.74 -6.12
N ARG A 18 -12.01 -7.69 -6.92
CA ARG A 18 -13.07 -6.79 -7.44
C ARG A 18 -14.22 -7.54 -8.10
N ARG A 19 -13.90 -8.62 -8.83
CA ARG A 19 -14.87 -9.47 -9.51
C ARG A 19 -15.72 -10.24 -8.51
N ASP A 20 -15.11 -10.83 -7.49
CA ASP A 20 -15.82 -11.62 -6.49
C ASP A 20 -16.70 -10.73 -5.60
N PHE A 21 -16.24 -9.50 -5.32
CA PHE A 21 -17.04 -8.50 -4.63
C PHE A 21 -18.26 -8.08 -5.45
N GLN A 22 -18.09 -7.81 -6.75
CA GLN A 22 -19.19 -7.48 -7.65
C GLN A 22 -20.21 -8.62 -7.75
N ASN A 23 -19.73 -9.87 -7.91
CA ASN A 23 -20.59 -11.05 -7.96
C ASN A 23 -21.33 -11.28 -6.63
N GLY A 24 -20.64 -11.08 -5.50
CA GLY A 24 -21.25 -11.14 -4.18
C GLY A 24 -22.39 -10.13 -4.03
N LEU A 25 -22.17 -8.87 -4.41
CA LEU A 25 -23.19 -7.82 -4.38
C LEU A 25 -24.42 -8.16 -5.24
N MET A 26 -24.21 -8.69 -6.45
CA MET A 26 -25.31 -9.17 -7.29
C MET A 26 -26.05 -10.35 -6.66
N GLY A 27 -25.34 -11.25 -5.98
CA GLY A 27 -25.92 -12.35 -5.20
C GLY A 27 -26.80 -11.89 -4.03
N PHE A 28 -26.59 -10.66 -3.53
CA PHE A 28 -27.47 -10.02 -2.54
C PHE A 28 -28.63 -9.22 -3.16
N GLY A 29 -28.84 -9.33 -4.47
CA GLY A 29 -29.97 -8.72 -5.18
C GLY A 29 -29.72 -7.29 -5.68
N LEU A 30 -28.46 -6.81 -5.68
CA LEU A 30 -28.15 -5.55 -6.36
C LEU A 30 -28.18 -5.73 -7.88
N SER A 31 -28.76 -4.76 -8.58
CA SER A 31 -28.62 -4.67 -10.04
C SER A 31 -27.15 -4.48 -10.42
N ALA A 32 -26.76 -4.89 -11.63
CA ALA A 32 -25.39 -4.75 -12.10
C ALA A 32 -24.89 -3.29 -12.03
N VAL A 33 -25.76 -2.31 -12.31
CA VAL A 33 -25.46 -0.88 -12.22
C VAL A 33 -25.22 -0.45 -10.78
N ALA A 34 -26.09 -0.86 -9.84
CA ALA A 34 -25.95 -0.52 -8.44
C ALA A 34 -24.73 -1.20 -7.80
N ALA A 35 -24.44 -2.45 -8.19
CA ALA A 35 -23.24 -3.17 -7.78
C ALA A 35 -21.97 -2.48 -8.31
N ALA A 36 -21.94 -2.05 -9.57
CA ALA A 36 -20.81 -1.33 -10.16
C ALA A 36 -20.55 0.03 -9.48
N ALA A 37 -21.61 0.79 -9.20
CA ALA A 37 -21.50 2.06 -8.48
C ALA A 37 -20.96 1.86 -7.06
N LEU A 38 -21.42 0.83 -6.36
CA LEU A 38 -20.94 0.51 -5.02
C LEU A 38 -19.48 0.03 -5.05
N VAL A 39 -19.09 -0.79 -6.02
CA VAL A 39 -17.69 -1.19 -6.24
C VAL A 39 -16.81 0.04 -6.46
N ASP A 40 -17.20 0.98 -7.32
CA ASP A 40 -16.39 2.18 -7.59
C ASP A 40 -16.26 3.07 -6.34
N SER A 41 -17.35 3.26 -5.59
CA SER A 41 -17.32 4.01 -4.33
C SER A 41 -16.43 3.34 -3.26
N THR A 42 -16.50 2.02 -3.13
CA THR A 42 -15.71 1.26 -2.15
C THR A 42 -14.24 1.19 -2.56
N VAL A 43 -13.94 1.08 -3.87
CA VAL A 43 -12.57 1.15 -4.41
C VAL A 43 -11.95 2.51 -4.17
N ARG A 44 -12.70 3.60 -4.37
CA ARG A 44 -12.22 4.96 -4.05
C ARG A 44 -11.91 5.09 -2.57
N GLN A 45 -12.73 4.53 -1.70
CA GLN A 45 -12.49 4.49 -0.27
C GLN A 45 -11.25 3.64 0.08
N ALA A 46 -11.10 2.45 -0.50
CA ALA A 46 -9.94 1.57 -0.29
C ALA A 46 -8.62 2.19 -0.78
N LYS A 47 -8.66 2.89 -1.92
CA LYS A 47 -7.49 3.61 -2.45
C LYS A 47 -7.13 4.85 -1.64
N ALA A 48 -8.10 5.38 -0.89
CA ALA A 48 -7.94 6.50 0.00
C ALA A 48 -7.77 6.04 1.46
N ASP A 49 -7.32 4.80 1.69
CA ASP A 49 -6.87 4.39 3.03
C ASP A 49 -5.76 5.36 3.44
N GLU A 50 -6.10 6.15 4.45
CA GLU A 50 -5.24 7.12 5.10
C GLU A 50 -3.88 6.46 5.37
N PRO A 51 -2.75 7.11 5.02
CA PRO A 51 -1.44 6.51 5.23
C PRO A 51 -1.34 6.06 6.68
N VAL A 52 -1.03 4.78 6.91
CA VAL A 52 -0.82 4.27 8.26
C VAL A 52 0.40 5.01 8.81
N THR A 53 0.15 5.97 9.69
CA THR A 53 1.20 6.77 10.32
C THR A 53 1.70 6.08 11.58
N GLY A 54 3.02 6.15 11.79
CA GLY A 54 3.68 5.52 12.94
C GLY A 54 4.07 4.05 12.73
N GLY A 55 4.79 3.50 13.71
CA GLY A 55 5.40 2.18 13.65
C GLY A 55 6.93 2.22 13.70
N ARG A 56 7.56 1.05 13.90
CA ARG A 56 9.02 0.90 13.92
C ARG A 56 9.43 -0.22 12.97
N LEU A 57 10.13 0.13 11.91
CA LEU A 57 10.75 -0.82 10.99
C LEU A 57 12.15 -1.20 11.50
N ARG A 58 12.48 -2.49 11.46
CA ARG A 58 13.85 -2.98 11.66
C ARG A 58 14.26 -3.78 10.42
N ALA A 59 15.21 -3.25 9.67
CA ALA A 59 15.77 -3.89 8.48
C ALA A 59 17.27 -4.19 8.70
N ALA A 60 17.76 -5.22 8.01
CA ALA A 60 19.18 -5.60 8.02
C ALA A 60 19.73 -5.55 6.60
N PHE A 61 20.99 -5.12 6.48
CA PHE A 61 21.73 -5.09 5.22
C PHE A 61 22.90 -6.08 5.31
N THR A 62 23.21 -6.75 4.22
CA THR A 62 24.30 -7.74 4.15
C THR A 62 25.67 -7.13 3.86
N SER A 63 25.73 -5.86 3.45
CA SER A 63 26.93 -5.20 2.91
C SER A 63 27.34 -3.93 3.68
N SER A 64 27.45 -4.01 5.01
CA SER A 64 27.86 -2.89 5.87
C SER A 64 29.18 -3.16 6.59
N GLY A 65 30.05 -2.15 6.69
CA GLY A 65 31.34 -2.23 7.39
C GLY A 65 31.84 -0.88 7.91
N ALA A 66 33.04 -0.87 8.51
CA ALA A 66 33.62 0.35 9.09
C ALA A 66 34.00 1.44 8.07
N GLY A 67 34.09 1.09 6.78
CA GLY A 67 34.34 2.02 5.68
C GLY A 67 33.08 2.62 5.05
N ASP A 68 31.89 2.25 5.56
CA ASP A 68 30.62 2.83 5.13
C ASP A 68 30.60 4.34 5.38
N THR A 69 29.85 5.07 4.55
CA THR A 69 29.78 6.52 4.65
C THR A 69 28.35 7.03 4.59
N LEU A 70 28.10 8.14 5.30
CA LEU A 70 26.87 8.93 5.21
C LEU A 70 27.03 10.16 4.32
N ASP A 71 28.23 10.41 3.79
CA ASP A 71 28.44 11.47 2.80
C ASP A 71 27.90 11.01 1.45
N PRO A 72 26.85 11.66 0.90
CA PRO A 72 26.22 11.23 -0.34
C PRO A 72 27.16 11.26 -1.55
N THR A 73 28.27 12.01 -1.49
CA THR A 73 29.26 12.10 -2.57
C THR A 73 30.26 10.95 -2.59
N LEU A 74 30.35 10.18 -1.50
CA LEU A 74 31.31 9.08 -1.32
C LEU A 74 30.66 7.69 -1.32
N ILE A 75 29.35 7.63 -1.55
CA ILE A 75 28.58 6.38 -1.50
C ILE A 75 28.98 5.45 -2.64
N VAL A 76 29.37 4.22 -2.27
CA VAL A 76 29.68 3.14 -3.22
C VAL A 76 28.98 1.82 -2.89
N GLY A 77 28.40 1.69 -1.69
CA GLY A 77 27.75 0.47 -1.20
C GLY A 77 26.23 0.56 -1.14
N GLY A 78 25.55 -0.59 -1.30
CA GLY A 78 24.08 -0.64 -1.27
C GLY A 78 23.47 -0.27 0.09
N ALA A 79 24.14 -0.60 1.20
CA ALA A 79 23.69 -0.19 2.54
C ALA A 79 23.72 1.33 2.71
N ASP A 80 24.73 2.00 2.15
CA ASP A 80 24.87 3.45 2.19
C ASP A 80 23.83 4.15 1.31
N ILE A 81 23.54 3.61 0.13
CA ILE A 81 22.44 4.08 -0.73
C ILE A 81 21.10 4.01 0.03
N GLY A 82 20.83 2.90 0.70
CA GLY A 82 19.62 2.71 1.49
C GLY A 82 19.47 3.72 2.62
N ARG A 83 20.56 4.04 3.33
CA ARG A 83 20.58 5.09 4.37
C ARG A 83 20.43 6.48 3.77
N ALA A 84 21.09 6.76 2.65
CA ALA A 84 21.07 8.07 2.02
C ALA A 84 19.69 8.46 1.50
N GLY A 85 18.94 7.51 0.93
CA GLY A 85 17.54 7.75 0.53
C GLY A 85 16.60 8.05 1.71
N LEU A 86 16.99 7.72 2.94
CA LEU A 86 16.23 8.05 4.16
C LEU A 86 16.65 9.39 4.78
N LEU A 87 17.88 9.85 4.53
CA LEU A 87 18.48 11.02 5.18
C LEU A 87 18.53 12.26 4.27
N TYR A 88 18.60 12.07 2.96
CA TYR A 88 18.82 13.16 2.00
C TYR A 88 17.75 13.15 0.90
N ASN A 89 17.37 14.35 0.47
CA ASN A 89 16.51 14.54 -0.69
C ASN A 89 17.34 14.85 -1.93
N ARG A 90 16.82 14.44 -3.09
CA ARG A 90 17.38 14.75 -4.41
C ARG A 90 16.47 15.74 -5.14
N LEU A 91 17.04 16.46 -6.11
CA LEU A 91 16.26 17.39 -6.95
C LEU A 91 15.19 16.66 -7.77
N ILE A 92 15.49 15.43 -8.20
CA ILE A 92 14.57 14.52 -8.87
C ILE A 92 14.66 13.19 -8.13
N ASP A 93 13.51 12.59 -7.85
CA ASP A 93 13.42 11.28 -7.21
C ASP A 93 12.55 10.33 -8.05
N TYR A 94 12.83 9.03 -7.93
CA TYR A 94 12.05 8.00 -8.61
C TYR A 94 10.86 7.64 -7.73
N ILE A 95 9.65 8.07 -8.12
CA ILE A 95 8.36 7.60 -7.58
C ILE A 95 7.77 6.60 -8.56
#